data_AF-A0A6N2MKI6-F1
#
_entry.id   AF-A0A6N2MKI6-F1
#
_cell.length_a   1.000
_cell.length_b   1.000
_cell.length_c   1.000
_cell.angle_alpha   90.00
_cell.angle_beta   90.00
_cell.angle_gamma   90.00
#
_symmetry.space_group_name_H-M   'P 1'
#
loop_
_entity.id
_entity.type
_entity.pdbx_description
1 polymer ?
#
loop_
_entity_poly.entity_id
_entity_poly.type
_entity_poly.pdbx_seq_one_letter_code
_entity_poly.pdbx_strand_id
1 'polypeptide(L)'
;MSIGEAYKALANVDTWKRSIIGFFVSYKMPYYAVKSIAMRVWKDYSLEKVTVLDNGFIVFGFLSEEAMDEVMARGPWLFGGKTILLQKWHPGFQFDKNIIRTLPVWARLLGLPFPLWNKQGLSMAASMVGTPLTCDEATLRCNRVD
;
A
#
# COMPACT_ATOMS: atom_id res chain seq x y z
N MET A 1 11.78 27.70 2.05
CA MET A 1 10.82 26.97 2.91
C MET A 1 11.31 27.09 4.33
N SER A 2 10.53 27.73 5.20
CA SER A 2 10.95 27.98 6.58
C SER A 2 10.82 26.70 7.41
N ILE A 3 11.74 26.48 8.34
CA ILE A 3 11.67 25.40 9.34
C ILE A 3 10.29 25.38 10.03
N GLY A 4 9.64 26.53 10.22
CA GLY A 4 8.29 26.63 10.79
C GLY A 4 7.17 26.02 9.93
N GLU A 5 7.33 25.93 8.60
CA GLU A 5 6.36 25.28 7.71
C GLU A 5 6.49 23.76 7.77
N ALA A 6 7.72 23.25 7.91
CA ALA A 6 7.99 21.83 8.13
C ALA A 6 7.45 21.34 9.48
N TYR A 7 7.57 22.13 10.55
CA TYR A 7 6.99 21.81 11.85
C TYR A 7 5.45 21.88 11.88
N LYS A 8 4.83 22.75 11.06
CA LYS A 8 3.36 22.73 10.87
C LYS A 8 2.86 21.48 10.15
N ALA A 9 3.68 20.87 9.29
CA ALA A 9 3.37 19.57 8.70
C ALA A 9 3.54 18.41 9.70
N LEU A 10 4.38 18.57 10.73
CA LEU A 10 4.57 17.63 11.83
C LEU A 10 3.49 17.73 12.93
N ALA A 11 2.66 18.78 12.91
CA ALA A 11 1.71 19.10 13.98
C ALA A 11 0.46 18.19 14.04
N ASN A 12 0.42 17.06 13.34
CA ASN A 12 -0.78 16.23 13.32
C ASN A 12 -0.46 14.75 13.10
N VAL A 13 0.15 14.11 14.09
CA VAL A 13 0.45 12.67 14.09
C VAL A 13 -0.80 11.85 13.72
N ASP A 14 -2.00 12.29 14.10
CA ASP A 14 -3.27 11.64 13.76
C ASP A 14 -3.66 11.75 12.28
N THR A 15 -3.15 12.75 11.56
CA THR A 15 -3.26 12.84 10.09
C THR A 15 -2.29 11.87 9.42
N TRP A 16 -1.11 11.68 9.99
CA TRP A 16 -0.10 10.73 9.47
C TRP A 16 -0.46 9.26 9.75
N LYS A 17 -1.14 8.96 10.87
CA LYS A 17 -1.65 7.60 11.16
C LYS A 17 -2.60 7.08 10.07
N ARG A 18 -3.41 7.98 9.49
CA ARG A 18 -4.35 7.67 8.41
C ARG A 18 -3.74 7.92 7.02
N SER A 19 -2.43 7.71 6.88
CA SER A 19 -1.72 7.97 5.64
C SER A 19 -1.04 6.73 5.06
N ILE A 20 -1.19 6.56 3.75
CA ILE A 20 -0.44 5.59 2.95
C ILE A 20 0.67 6.34 2.22
N ILE A 21 1.85 5.75 2.23
CA ILE A 21 3.00 6.19 1.46
C ILE A 21 3.06 5.36 0.19
N GLY A 22 3.02 6.05 -0.95
CA GLY A 22 3.15 5.48 -2.28
C GLY A 22 4.45 5.87 -2.95
N PHE A 23 5.04 4.97 -3.73
CA PHE A 23 6.11 5.34 -4.67
C PHE A 23 6.15 4.40 -5.86
N PHE A 24 6.76 4.89 -6.93
CA PHE A 24 7.08 4.14 -8.13
C PHE A 24 8.59 3.85 -8.16
N VAL A 25 8.96 2.64 -8.59
CA VAL A 25 10.35 2.16 -8.62
C VAL A 25 11.19 2.91 -9.66
N SER A 26 10.72 2.94 -10.91
CA SER A 26 11.53 3.39 -12.05
C SER A 26 10.94 4.57 -12.81
N TYR A 27 9.88 5.20 -12.29
CA TYR A 27 9.15 6.25 -12.98
C TYR A 27 8.67 7.32 -11.99
N LYS A 28 8.76 8.60 -12.32
CA LYS A 28 8.06 9.66 -11.56
C LYS A 28 6.82 10.06 -12.35
N MET A 29 5.65 9.67 -11.85
CA MET A 29 4.39 10.08 -12.46
C MET A 29 4.09 11.55 -12.10
N PRO A 30 3.61 12.39 -13.04
CA PRO A 30 3.25 13.77 -12.75
C PRO A 30 2.18 13.88 -11.65
N TYR A 31 2.28 14.93 -10.82
CA TYR A 31 1.34 15.16 -9.71
C TYR A 31 -0.14 15.08 -10.14
N TYR A 32 -0.48 15.76 -11.24
CA TYR A 32 -1.86 15.80 -11.73
C TYR A 32 -2.38 14.41 -12.11
N ALA A 33 -1.53 13.56 -12.69
CA ALA A 33 -1.89 12.21 -13.08
C ALA A 33 -2.10 11.32 -11.85
N VAL A 34 -1.18 11.38 -10.88
CA VAL A 34 -1.32 10.66 -9.61
C VAL A 34 -2.59 11.08 -8.89
N LYS A 35 -2.83 12.39 -8.74
CA LYS A 35 -4.01 12.91 -8.06
C LYS A 35 -5.29 12.50 -8.78
N SER A 36 -5.36 12.66 -10.11
CA SER A 36 -6.55 12.31 -10.90
C SER A 36 -6.88 10.82 -10.78
N ILE A 37 -5.86 9.95 -10.89
CA ILE A 37 -6.05 8.51 -10.77
C ILE A 37 -6.46 8.13 -9.34
N ALA A 38 -5.75 8.63 -8.31
CA ALA A 38 -6.06 8.32 -6.92
C ALA A 38 -7.50 8.76 -6.55
N MET A 39 -7.90 9.99 -6.91
CA MET A 39 -9.25 10.49 -6.64
C MET A 39 -10.33 9.71 -7.39
N ARG A 40 -10.00 9.11 -8.54
CA ARG A 40 -10.93 8.27 -9.30
C ARG A 40 -11.03 6.86 -8.72
N VAL A 41 -9.88 6.24 -8.45
CA VAL A 41 -9.77 4.84 -8.05
C VAL A 41 -10.14 4.65 -6.57
N TRP A 42 -9.83 5.64 -5.74
CA TRP A 42 -10.13 5.63 -4.31
C TRP A 42 -11.25 6.59 -3.91
N LYS A 43 -12.13 6.93 -4.86
CA LYS A 43 -13.26 7.84 -4.65
C LYS A 43 -14.14 7.40 -3.48
N ASP A 44 -14.45 6.11 -3.42
CA ASP A 44 -15.36 5.53 -2.43
C ASP A 44 -14.64 5.21 -1.10
N TYR A 45 -13.32 5.39 -1.05
CA TYR A 45 -12.48 5.06 0.11
C TYR A 45 -12.12 6.30 0.92
N SER A 46 -12.92 7.35 0.87
CA SER A 46 -12.73 8.55 1.71
C SER A 46 -11.31 9.14 1.64
N LEU A 47 -10.70 9.14 0.46
CA LEU A 47 -9.41 9.78 0.20
C LEU A 47 -9.56 11.30 0.39
N GLU A 48 -8.86 11.86 1.37
CA GLU A 48 -8.93 13.27 1.72
C GLU A 48 -7.92 14.10 0.93
N LYS A 49 -6.66 13.62 0.89
CA LYS A 49 -5.54 14.44 0.41
C LYS A 49 -4.50 13.59 -0.33
N VAL A 50 -3.97 14.17 -1.41
CA VAL A 50 -2.82 13.63 -2.15
C VAL A 50 -1.70 14.66 -2.16
N THR A 51 -0.55 14.29 -1.58
CA THR A 51 0.66 15.12 -1.54
C THR A 51 1.79 14.38 -2.24
N VAL A 52 2.53 15.03 -3.14
CA VAL A 52 3.71 14.44 -3.78
C VAL A 52 4.94 15.17 -3.25
N LEU A 53 5.93 14.40 -2.81
CA LEU A 53 7.19 14.88 -2.28
C LEU A 53 8.24 14.94 -3.40
N ASP A 54 9.24 15.83 -3.27
CA ASP A 54 10.26 16.06 -4.30
C ASP A 54 11.10 14.83 -4.61
N ASN A 55 11.32 13.97 -3.62
CA ASN A 55 11.99 12.67 -3.75
C ASN A 55 11.14 11.59 -4.44
N GLY A 56 9.91 11.93 -4.89
CA GLY A 56 9.03 11.04 -5.65
C GLY A 56 8.25 10.04 -4.80
N PHE A 57 8.19 10.26 -3.49
CA PHE A 57 7.18 9.65 -2.63
C PHE A 57 5.87 10.41 -2.73
N ILE A 58 4.79 9.72 -2.43
CA ILE A 58 3.42 10.21 -2.50
C ILE A 58 2.79 9.88 -1.16
N VAL A 59 2.06 10.83 -0.58
CA VAL A 59 1.33 10.64 0.66
C VAL A 59 -0.15 10.77 0.35
N PHE A 60 -0.89 9.71 0.68
CA PHE A 60 -2.33 9.61 0.53
C PHE A 60 -2.96 9.63 1.91
N GLY A 61 -3.63 10.73 2.26
CA GLY A 61 -4.33 10.89 3.53
C GLY A 61 -5.79 10.48 3.40
N PHE A 62 -6.28 9.72 4.37
CA PHE A 62 -7.64 9.18 4.44
C PHE A 62 -8.40 9.76 5.63
N LEU A 63 -9.73 9.86 5.51
CA LEU A 63 -10.57 10.30 6.62
C LEU A 63 -10.73 9.24 7.71
N SER A 64 -10.60 7.95 7.37
CA SER A 64 -10.75 6.82 8.29
C SER A 64 -9.62 5.79 8.10
N GLU A 65 -9.22 5.14 9.18
CA GLU A 65 -8.22 4.07 9.16
C GLU A 65 -8.77 2.81 8.49
N GLU A 66 -10.06 2.53 8.66
CA GLU A 66 -10.75 1.42 8.00
C GLU A 66 -10.70 1.56 6.48
N ALA A 67 -10.93 2.77 5.95
CA ALA A 67 -10.85 3.03 4.52
C ALA A 67 -9.42 2.89 3.98
N MET A 68 -8.43 3.33 4.76
CA MET A 68 -7.01 3.14 4.45
C MET A 68 -6.66 1.65 4.37
N ASP A 69 -7.14 0.87 5.32
CA ASP A 69 -6.88 -0.57 5.42
C ASP A 69 -7.54 -1.33 4.29
N GLU A 70 -8.74 -0.92 3.88
CA GLU A 70 -9.42 -1.48 2.73
C GLU A 70 -8.65 -1.23 1.42
N VAL A 71 -8.11 -0.02 1.24
CA VAL A 71 -7.22 0.27 0.10
C VAL A 71 -5.97 -0.60 0.12
N MET A 72 -5.35 -0.79 1.29
CA MET A 72 -4.17 -1.67 1.43
C MET A 72 -4.51 -3.15 1.15
N ALA A 73 -5.71 -3.60 1.54
CA ALA A 73 -6.14 -5.00 1.40
C ALA A 73 -6.57 -5.36 -0.02
N ARG A 74 -7.13 -4.40 -0.78
CA ARG A 74 -7.68 -4.65 -2.13
C ARG A 74 -6.64 -4.83 -3.23
N GLY A 75 -5.35 -4.80 -2.89
CA GLY A 75 -4.31 -5.43 -3.70
C GLY A 75 -3.31 -4.47 -4.34
N PRO A 76 -2.53 -4.97 -5.32
CA PRO A 76 -1.55 -4.15 -6.01
C PRO A 76 -2.27 -3.13 -6.91
N TRP A 77 -2.01 -1.86 -6.68
CA TRP A 77 -2.62 -0.79 -7.45
C TRP A 77 -1.79 -0.43 -8.69
N LEU A 78 -2.49 -0.18 -9.79
CA LEU A 78 -1.89 0.26 -11.05
C LEU A 78 -2.34 1.69 -11.35
N PHE A 79 -1.38 2.59 -11.48
CA PHE A 79 -1.61 3.97 -11.88
C PHE A 79 -1.08 4.12 -13.29
N GLY A 80 -1.97 4.30 -14.27
CA GLY A 80 -1.60 4.43 -15.68
C GLY A 80 -0.81 3.23 -16.22
N GLY A 81 -1.15 2.01 -15.76
CA GLY A 81 -0.44 0.78 -16.13
C GLY A 81 0.92 0.59 -15.44
N LYS A 82 1.28 1.45 -14.47
CA LYS A 82 2.49 1.30 -13.65
C LYS A 82 2.10 0.91 -12.23
N THR A 83 2.75 -0.12 -11.69
CA THR A 83 2.53 -0.55 -10.30
C THR A 83 3.01 0.53 -9.34
N ILE A 84 2.14 0.95 -8.44
CA ILE A 84 2.50 1.78 -7.29
C ILE A 84 2.71 0.88 -6.09
N LEU A 85 3.83 1.07 -5.39
CA LEU A 85 4.11 0.39 -4.14
C LEU A 85 3.52 1.22 -3.01
N LEU A 86 2.73 0.58 -2.15
CA LEU A 86 2.04 1.23 -1.04
C LEU A 86 2.50 0.63 0.29
N GLN A 87 2.65 1.49 1.30
CA GLN A 87 2.95 1.10 2.66
C GLN A 87 2.26 2.04 3.64
N LYS A 88 1.71 1.52 4.75
CA LYS A 88 1.20 2.35 5.84
C LYS A 88 2.32 3.23 6.41
N TRP A 89 2.05 4.50 6.66
CA TRP A 89 3.01 5.35 7.34
C TRP A 89 3.21 4.87 8.78
N HIS A 90 4.44 4.94 9.28
CA HIS A 90 4.77 4.70 10.68
C HIS A 90 5.87 5.68 11.12
N PRO A 91 6.03 5.97 12.43
CA PRO A 91 6.99 6.97 12.92
C PRO A 91 8.45 6.71 12.53
N GLY A 92 8.80 5.45 12.25
CA GLY A 92 10.14 5.05 11.81
C GLY A 92 10.33 5.03 10.28
N PHE A 93 9.33 5.43 9.49
CA PHE A 93 9.43 5.40 8.04
C PHE A 93 10.41 6.47 7.54
N GLN A 94 11.33 6.06 6.67
CA GLN A 94 12.30 6.96 6.05
C GLN A 94 11.95 7.16 4.58
N PHE A 95 11.81 8.42 4.14
CA PHE A 95 11.54 8.77 2.75
C PHE A 95 12.80 8.71 1.89
N ASP A 96 13.49 7.57 1.91
CA ASP A 96 14.65 7.29 1.08
C ASP A 96 14.45 5.95 0.37
N LYS A 97 14.34 6.01 -0.96
CA LYS A 97 14.15 4.82 -1.80
C LYS A 97 15.34 3.86 -1.73
N ASN A 98 16.54 4.35 -1.39
CA ASN A 98 17.75 3.54 -1.26
C ASN A 98 17.75 2.68 0.02
N ILE A 99 16.94 3.05 1.01
CA ILE A 99 16.79 2.33 2.28
C ILE A 99 15.73 1.23 2.15
N ILE A 100 14.84 1.32 1.16
CA ILE A 100 13.84 0.30 0.88
C ILE A 100 14.53 -0.92 0.26
N ARG A 101 14.95 -1.86 1.10
CA ARG A 101 15.63 -3.11 0.70
C ARG A 101 14.66 -4.25 0.38
N THR A 102 13.42 -4.16 0.85
CA THR A 102 12.43 -5.23 0.74
C THR A 102 11.09 -4.63 0.34
N LEU A 103 10.40 -5.26 -0.61
CA LEU A 103 9.09 -4.83 -1.09
C LEU A 103 8.05 -5.92 -0.81
N PRO A 104 6.92 -5.59 -0.16
CA PRO A 104 5.81 -6.52 -0.08
C PRO A 104 5.22 -6.73 -1.48
N VAL A 105 5.09 -7.99 -1.90
CA VAL A 105 4.51 -8.37 -3.19
C VAL A 105 3.35 -9.34 -2.97
N TRP A 106 2.30 -9.19 -3.78
CA TRP A 106 1.20 -10.14 -3.83
C TRP A 106 1.58 -11.32 -4.72
N ALA A 107 1.74 -12.50 -4.13
CA ALA A 107 2.00 -13.74 -4.84
C ALA A 107 0.70 -14.55 -4.95
N ARG A 108 0.36 -15.01 -6.16
CA ARG A 108 -0.77 -15.92 -6.39
C ARG A 108 -0.25 -17.35 -6.53
N LEU A 109 -0.58 -18.21 -5.58
CA LEU A 109 -0.20 -19.63 -5.60
C LEU A 109 -1.13 -20.39 -6.55
N LEU A 110 -0.62 -20.82 -7.69
CA LEU A 110 -1.37 -21.59 -8.68
C LEU A 110 -1.15 -23.08 -8.51
N GLY A 111 -2.21 -23.88 -8.69
CA GLY A 111 -2.12 -25.34 -8.65
C GLY A 111 -1.85 -25.93 -7.26
N LEU A 112 -2.18 -25.21 -6.19
CA LEU A 112 -2.00 -25.70 -4.83
C LEU A 112 -2.85 -26.97 -4.59
N PRO A 113 -2.24 -28.12 -4.25
CA PRO A 113 -2.96 -29.37 -3.99
C PRO A 113 -4.05 -29.20 -2.93
N PHE A 114 -5.21 -29.84 -3.14
CA PHE A 114 -6.36 -29.74 -2.23
C PHE A 114 -6.03 -29.99 -0.75
N PRO A 115 -5.15 -30.95 -0.37
CA PRO A 115 -4.77 -31.16 1.03
C PRO A 115 -4.08 -29.95 1.70
N LEU A 116 -3.52 -29.02 0.92
CA LEU A 116 -2.88 -27.80 1.42
C LEU A 116 -3.85 -26.61 1.53
N TRP A 117 -5.12 -26.77 1.16
CA TRP A 117 -6.19 -25.77 1.34
C TRP A 117 -6.68 -25.74 2.79
N ASN A 118 -5.77 -25.44 3.70
CA ASN A 118 -6.06 -25.13 5.08
C ASN A 118 -5.01 -24.12 5.58
N LYS A 119 -5.25 -23.51 6.74
CA LYS A 119 -4.38 -22.47 7.28
C LYS A 119 -2.90 -22.90 7.38
N GLN A 120 -2.63 -24.15 7.77
CA GLN A 120 -1.26 -24.67 7.89
C GLN A 120 -0.62 -24.90 6.52
N GLY A 121 -1.34 -25.51 5.57
CA GLY A 121 -0.87 -25.76 4.21
C GLY A 121 -0.62 -24.48 3.42
N LEU A 122 -1.52 -23.49 3.53
CA LEU A 122 -1.35 -22.17 2.94
C LEU A 122 -0.15 -21.42 3.53
N SER A 123 -0.01 -21.44 4.87
CA SER A 123 1.14 -20.85 5.54
C SER A 123 2.45 -21.51 5.09
N MET A 124 2.48 -22.84 5.00
CA MET A 124 3.63 -23.60 4.52
C MET A 124 3.98 -23.24 3.08
N ALA A 125 3.01 -23.24 2.17
CA ALA A 125 3.23 -22.91 0.77
C ALA A 125 3.68 -21.44 0.57
N ALA A 126 3.08 -20.50 1.29
CA ALA A 126 3.49 -19.10 1.26
C ALA A 126 4.91 -18.91 1.81
N SER A 127 5.25 -19.62 2.89
CA SER A 127 6.59 -19.59 3.51
C SER A 127 7.69 -20.10 2.58
N MET A 128 7.37 -20.97 1.62
CA MET A 128 8.32 -21.41 0.58
C MET A 128 8.65 -20.30 -0.42
N VAL A 129 7.76 -19.32 -0.61
CA VAL A 129 7.98 -18.18 -1.51
C VAL A 129 8.70 -17.03 -0.79
N GLY A 130 8.39 -16.82 0.49
CA GLY A 130 9.00 -15.77 1.32
C GLY A 130 8.27 -15.63 2.65
N THR A 131 8.50 -14.53 3.36
CA THR A 131 7.79 -14.26 4.63
C THR A 131 6.35 -13.81 4.33
N PRO A 132 5.31 -14.62 4.64
CA PRO A 132 3.93 -14.19 4.43
C PRO A 132 3.59 -13.00 5.33
N LEU A 133 3.05 -11.94 4.73
CA LEU A 133 2.65 -10.72 5.45
C LEU A 133 1.14 -10.72 5.71
N THR A 134 0.36 -10.98 4.67
CA THR A 134 -1.10 -11.00 4.70
C THR A 134 -1.62 -12.05 3.70
N CYS A 135 -2.87 -12.47 3.88
CA CYS A 135 -3.61 -13.32 2.94
C CYS A 135 -4.96 -12.65 2.67
N ASP A 136 -5.48 -12.79 1.45
CA ASP A 136 -6.83 -12.32 1.16
C ASP A 136 -7.88 -13.18 1.90
N GLU A 137 -9.07 -12.61 2.11
CA GLU A 137 -10.11 -13.24 2.91
C GLU A 137 -10.66 -14.54 2.29
N ALA A 138 -10.70 -14.64 0.96
CA ALA A 138 -11.13 -15.86 0.28
C ALA A 138 -10.13 -17.00 0.51
N THR A 139 -8.83 -16.71 0.40
CA THR A 139 -7.74 -17.65 0.70
C THR A 139 -7.76 -18.06 2.18
N LEU A 140 -7.95 -17.13 3.11
CA LEU A 140 -8.07 -17.41 4.54
C LEU A 140 -9.25 -18.34 4.87
N ARG A 141 -10.38 -18.13 4.19
CA ARG A 141 -11.59 -18.94 4.36
C ARG A 141 -11.56 -20.23 3.52
N CYS A 142 -10.50 -20.46 2.74
CA CYS A 142 -10.40 -21.55 1.77
C CYS A 142 -11.60 -21.60 0.80
N ASN A 143 -12.20 -20.44 0.53
CA ASN A 143 -13.31 -20.33 -0.41
C ASN A 143 -12.75 -20.19 -1.82
N ARG A 144 -13.01 -21.22 -2.65
CA ARG A 144 -12.70 -21.18 -4.08
C ARG A 144 -13.53 -20.08 -4.72
N VAL A 145 -12.86 -19.09 -5.32
CA VAL A 145 -13.48 -18.18 -6.28
C VAL A 145 -13.40 -18.87 -7.64
N ASP A 146 -14.52 -19.45 -8.05
CA ASP A 146 -14.75 -20.04 -9.37
C ASP A 146 -15.28 -18.99 -10.35
#